data_AF-A0A838RQY7-F1
#
_entry.id   AF-A0A838RQY7-F1
#
_cell.length_a   1.000
_cell.length_b   1.000
_cell.length_c   1.000
_cell.angle_alpha   90.00
_cell.angle_beta   90.00
_cell.angle_gamma   90.00
#
_symmetry.space_group_name_H-M   'P 1'
#
loop_
_entity.id
_entity.type
_entity.pdbx_description
1 polymer ?
#
loop_
_entity_poly.entity_id
_entity_poly.type
_entity_poly.pdbx_seq_one_letter_code
_entity_poly.pdbx_strand_id
1 'polypeptide(L)'
;MASDPTFSQIIYRAPGLTTSSHTPSQPLPSSQFLYWRVRARNACGIGQISPTSSFSTLAVAGECGATAQPVTLFQEDFESGASSWVSSGVQNGQALTDTWTLSDTRTHSGSAAMVAPGIESASDRYLLSPAITLPADQSGLTLHFWNYQSIERVRSNNLEVVACYDGALIELSPDQGATWLDIPPANFLTDQYDGQISGSFDNPLGGRRAWCGDPQDWLESIIDLNAYAGQRVHLRFRMGTDDGTSREGWYVDDVKVQYCTAGKKTLYLPLLTGGQ
;
A
#
# COMPACT_ATOMS: atom_id res chain seq x y z
N MET A 1 -3.91 -24.58 14.29
CA MET A 1 -3.47 -23.24 14.68
C MET A 1 -4.69 -22.37 14.89
N ALA A 2 -4.60 -21.38 15.78
CA ALA A 2 -5.68 -20.48 16.17
C ALA A 2 -5.14 -19.08 16.46
N SER A 3 -6.00 -18.05 16.39
CA SER A 3 -5.67 -16.68 16.79
C SER A 3 -5.69 -16.48 18.30
N ASP A 4 -6.23 -17.44 19.05
CA ASP A 4 -6.35 -17.37 20.50
C ASP A 4 -5.83 -18.65 21.20
N PRO A 5 -5.35 -18.56 22.45
CA PRO A 5 -4.77 -19.70 23.17
C PRO A 5 -5.81 -20.75 23.58
N THR A 6 -7.10 -20.41 23.56
CA THR A 6 -8.19 -21.36 23.88
C THR A 6 -8.64 -22.17 22.66
N PHE A 7 -8.13 -21.83 21.46
CA PHE A 7 -8.50 -22.44 20.18
C PHE A 7 -9.99 -22.30 19.87
N SER A 8 -10.60 -21.17 20.25
CA SER A 8 -11.98 -20.82 19.89
C SER A 8 -12.10 -20.31 18.45
N GLN A 9 -11.03 -19.73 17.91
CA GLN A 9 -10.93 -19.19 16.55
C GLN A 9 -9.84 -19.93 15.78
N ILE A 10 -10.22 -21.00 15.07
CA ILE A 10 -9.29 -21.84 14.32
C ILE A 10 -8.93 -21.18 12.99
N ILE A 11 -7.64 -20.92 12.78
CA ILE A 11 -7.10 -20.39 11.52
C ILE A 11 -6.72 -21.52 10.55
N TYR A 12 -6.17 -22.61 11.08
CA TYR A 12 -5.64 -23.67 10.23
C TYR A 12 -5.71 -25.04 10.91
N ARG A 13 -6.06 -26.07 10.16
CA ARG A 13 -6.09 -27.46 10.63
C ARG A 13 -5.56 -28.40 9.54
N ALA A 14 -4.60 -29.25 9.90
CA ALA A 14 -4.04 -30.27 9.02
C ALA A 14 -4.17 -31.66 9.68
N PRO A 15 -5.15 -32.49 9.27
CA PRO A 15 -5.24 -33.87 9.69
C PRO A 15 -4.33 -34.78 8.81
N GLY A 16 -4.03 -35.98 9.29
CA GLY A 16 -3.40 -37.02 8.48
C GLY A 16 -1.90 -36.83 8.19
N LEU A 17 -1.23 -35.94 8.93
CA LEU A 17 0.21 -35.74 8.81
C LEU A 17 0.97 -37.00 9.23
N THR A 18 1.90 -37.44 8.38
CA THR A 18 2.75 -38.63 8.60
C THR A 18 4.21 -38.27 8.89
N THR A 19 4.58 -37.00 8.74
CA THR A 19 5.92 -36.45 8.97
C THR A 19 5.95 -35.56 10.22
N SER A 20 7.15 -35.26 10.72
CA SER A 20 7.37 -34.37 11.87
C SER A 20 7.40 -32.88 11.50
N SER A 21 7.21 -32.54 10.22
CA SER A 21 7.19 -31.17 9.70
C SER A 21 6.01 -30.99 8.75
N HIS A 22 5.45 -29.79 8.73
CA HIS A 22 4.32 -29.44 7.88
C HIS A 22 4.38 -27.97 7.46
N THR A 23 4.15 -27.72 6.17
CA THR A 23 4.05 -26.37 5.61
C THR A 23 2.58 -26.11 5.26
N PRO A 24 1.93 -25.07 5.83
CA PRO A 24 0.58 -24.69 5.45
C PRO A 24 0.47 -24.42 3.94
N SER A 25 -0.66 -24.82 3.35
CA SER A 25 -0.93 -24.62 1.92
C SER A 25 -1.33 -23.19 1.56
N GLN A 26 -1.59 -22.36 2.57
CA GLN A 26 -1.93 -20.95 2.44
C GLN A 26 -1.05 -20.14 3.39
N PRO A 27 -0.66 -18.91 3.03
CA PRO A 27 0.01 -18.00 3.94
C PRO A 27 -0.76 -17.86 5.25
N LEU A 28 -0.03 -17.82 6.36
CA LEU A 28 -0.62 -17.51 7.65
C LEU A 28 -0.88 -16.02 7.76
N PRO A 29 -1.87 -15.59 8.57
CA PRO A 29 -2.13 -14.18 8.79
C PRO A 29 -0.84 -13.47 9.26
N SER A 30 -0.49 -12.37 8.61
CA SER A 30 0.69 -11.56 8.96
C SER A 30 0.50 -10.85 10.29
N SER A 31 1.63 -10.45 10.87
CA SER A 31 1.70 -9.62 12.07
C SER A 31 0.81 -10.06 13.25
N GLN A 32 0.72 -11.37 13.50
CA GLN A 32 -0.18 -11.92 14.52
C GLN A 32 0.50 -12.97 15.40
N PHE A 33 0.10 -13.02 16.67
CA PHE A 33 0.40 -14.15 17.54
C PHE A 33 -0.51 -15.32 17.20
N LEU A 34 0.08 -16.44 16.83
CA LEU A 34 -0.62 -17.67 16.50
C LEU A 34 -0.29 -18.76 17.51
N TYR A 35 -1.32 -19.54 17.86
CA TYR A 35 -1.24 -20.63 18.82
C TYR A 35 -1.41 -21.96 18.09
N TRP A 36 -0.61 -22.95 18.46
CA TRP A 36 -0.68 -24.28 17.86
C TRP A 36 -0.52 -25.38 18.90
N ARG A 37 -1.14 -26.52 18.59
CA ARG A 37 -1.06 -27.77 19.33
C ARG A 37 -1.28 -28.92 18.36
N VAL A 38 -0.72 -30.08 18.67
CA VAL A 38 -0.83 -31.29 17.86
C VAL A 38 -1.39 -32.44 18.69
N ARG A 39 -1.92 -33.46 18.02
CA ARG A 39 -2.28 -34.74 18.64
C ARG A 39 -1.88 -35.86 17.69
N ALA A 40 -1.29 -36.92 18.23
CA ALA A 40 -0.85 -38.06 17.45
C ALA A 40 -1.91 -39.18 17.48
N ARG A 41 -1.94 -40.00 16.43
CA ARG A 41 -2.69 -41.26 16.39
C ARG A 41 -1.73 -42.38 15.99
N ASN A 42 -1.80 -43.50 16.68
CA ASN A 42 -1.10 -44.74 16.31
C ASN A 42 -2.07 -45.93 16.39
N ALA A 43 -1.55 -47.16 16.24
CA ALA A 43 -2.35 -48.39 16.29
C ALA A 43 -3.10 -48.58 17.63
N CYS A 44 -2.59 -48.00 18.72
CA CYS A 44 -3.20 -48.09 20.05
C CYS A 44 -4.28 -47.02 20.30
N GLY A 45 -4.48 -46.07 19.38
CA GLY A 45 -5.50 -45.03 19.48
C GLY A 45 -4.97 -43.61 19.28
N ILE A 46 -5.74 -42.63 19.77
CA ILE A 46 -5.38 -41.21 19.71
C ILE A 46 -4.76 -40.81 21.05
N GLY A 47 -3.58 -40.19 21.01
CA GLY A 47 -2.90 -39.66 22.18
C GLY A 47 -3.50 -38.36 22.70
N GLN A 48 -2.99 -37.89 23.84
CA GLN A 48 -3.34 -36.59 24.40
C GLN A 48 -2.94 -35.44 23.46
N ILE A 49 -3.62 -34.31 23.58
CA ILE A 49 -3.24 -33.08 22.88
C ILE A 49 -1.97 -32.52 23.54
N SER A 50 -1.02 -32.05 22.74
CA SER A 50 0.20 -31.40 23.24
C SER A 50 -0.11 -30.14 24.05
N PRO A 51 0.81 -29.66 24.91
CA PRO A 51 0.75 -28.30 25.40
C PRO A 51 0.62 -27.29 24.24
N THR A 52 -0.03 -26.16 24.53
CA THR A 52 -0.14 -25.04 23.59
C THR A 52 1.23 -24.41 23.42
N SER A 53 1.66 -24.27 22.17
CA SER A 53 2.83 -23.49 21.77
C SER A 53 2.39 -22.26 20.98
N SER A 54 3.24 -21.23 20.90
CA SER A 54 2.93 -20.01 20.16
C SER A 54 4.13 -19.47 19.40
N PHE A 55 3.86 -18.65 18.38
CA PHE A 55 4.83 -17.87 17.62
C PHE A 55 4.15 -16.61 17.08
N SER A 56 4.94 -15.64 16.62
CA SER A 56 4.44 -14.48 15.87
C SER A 56 4.81 -14.60 14.40
N THR A 57 3.87 -14.29 13.51
CA THR A 57 4.17 -14.08 12.10
C THR A 57 4.81 -12.70 11.89
N LEU A 58 5.61 -12.57 10.83
CA LEU A 58 6.20 -11.29 10.44
C LEU A 58 5.10 -10.36 9.91
N ALA A 59 5.26 -9.06 10.15
CA ALA A 59 4.50 -8.05 9.43
C ALA A 59 4.91 -8.06 7.96
N VAL A 60 3.95 -7.88 7.06
CA VAL A 60 4.27 -7.52 5.67
C VAL A 60 4.62 -6.03 5.59
N ALA A 61 5.11 -5.60 4.43
CA ALA A 61 5.40 -4.20 4.14
C ALA A 61 4.25 -3.28 4.58
N GLY A 62 4.55 -2.21 5.32
CA GLY A 62 3.55 -1.23 5.77
C GLY A 62 2.69 -1.62 6.96
N GLU A 63 2.72 -2.88 7.42
CA GLU A 63 1.98 -3.30 8.61
C GLU A 63 2.76 -3.03 9.90
N CYS A 64 2.02 -2.65 10.94
CA CYS A 64 2.56 -2.64 12.29
C CYS A 64 2.81 -4.06 12.78
N GLY A 65 3.97 -4.29 13.41
CA GLY A 65 4.34 -5.59 13.98
C GLY A 65 3.33 -6.15 14.99
N ALA A 66 3.40 -7.44 15.30
CA ALA A 66 2.37 -8.17 16.08
C ALA A 66 2.12 -7.64 17.51
N THR A 67 2.96 -6.73 17.99
CA THR A 67 2.83 -6.07 19.30
C THR A 67 2.53 -4.58 19.20
N ALA A 68 2.45 -4.03 17.98
CA ALA A 68 2.14 -2.65 17.69
C ALA A 68 0.72 -2.54 17.12
N GLN A 69 0.17 -1.33 17.12
CA GLN A 69 -1.14 -1.02 16.56
C GLN A 69 -1.02 0.14 15.57
N PRO A 70 -1.71 0.07 14.43
CA PRO A 70 -1.74 1.18 13.49
C PRO A 70 -2.56 2.33 14.07
N VAL A 71 -2.09 3.55 13.85
CA VAL A 71 -2.82 4.78 14.10
C VAL A 71 -2.90 5.54 12.79
N THR A 72 -4.13 5.70 12.29
CA THR A 72 -4.41 6.46 11.07
C THR A 72 -4.29 7.96 11.35
N LEU A 73 -3.44 8.64 10.58
CA LEU A 73 -3.25 10.10 10.61
C LEU A 73 -4.13 10.80 9.58
N PHE A 74 -4.28 10.18 8.42
CA PHE A 74 -5.04 10.69 7.29
C PHE A 74 -5.64 9.51 6.54
N GLN A 75 -6.88 9.67 6.07
CA GLN A 75 -7.55 8.71 5.21
C GLN A 75 -8.50 9.44 4.27
N GLU A 76 -8.52 9.01 3.01
CA GLU A 76 -9.41 9.46 1.97
C GLU A 76 -9.81 8.26 1.11
N ASP A 77 -11.11 7.98 1.05
CA ASP A 77 -11.73 6.95 0.22
C ASP A 77 -12.51 7.55 -0.95
N PHE A 78 -12.54 8.88 -1.09
CA PHE A 78 -13.23 9.63 -2.15
C PHE A 78 -14.76 9.48 -2.23
N GLU A 79 -15.38 8.71 -1.33
CA GLU A 79 -16.84 8.47 -1.30
C GLU A 79 -17.65 9.71 -0.92
N SER A 80 -17.02 10.64 -0.20
CA SER A 80 -17.59 11.93 0.17
C SER A 80 -17.13 13.09 -0.73
N GLY A 81 -16.51 12.74 -1.86
CA GLY A 81 -15.92 13.65 -2.83
C GLY A 81 -14.56 14.22 -2.42
N ALA A 82 -13.85 14.82 -3.37
CA ALA A 82 -12.45 15.23 -3.23
C ALA A 82 -12.26 16.75 -2.99
N SER A 83 -13.21 17.42 -2.31
CA SER A 83 -13.21 18.90 -2.19
C SER A 83 -12.00 19.50 -1.47
N SER A 84 -11.30 18.70 -0.66
CA SER A 84 -10.07 19.11 0.04
C SER A 84 -8.81 18.94 -0.82
N TRP A 85 -8.94 18.25 -1.95
CA TRP A 85 -7.88 18.02 -2.92
C TRP A 85 -7.95 19.03 -4.05
N VAL A 86 -6.78 19.35 -4.62
CA VAL A 86 -6.67 20.31 -5.73
C VAL A 86 -6.06 19.61 -6.92
N SER A 87 -6.67 19.72 -8.10
CA SER A 87 -6.06 19.20 -9.34
C SER A 87 -5.80 20.32 -10.35
N SER A 88 -4.64 20.24 -10.99
CA SER A 88 -4.16 21.23 -11.95
C SER A 88 -3.04 20.61 -12.79
N GLY A 89 -2.61 21.31 -13.83
CA GLY A 89 -1.54 20.83 -14.68
C GLY A 89 -1.26 21.75 -15.84
N VAL A 90 -0.54 21.21 -16.81
CA VAL A 90 -0.24 21.83 -18.09
C VAL A 90 -0.52 20.82 -19.20
N GLN A 91 -1.12 21.28 -20.29
CA GLN A 91 -1.29 20.51 -21.52
C GLN A 91 -0.85 21.37 -22.69
N ASN A 92 0.08 20.89 -23.52
CA ASN A 92 0.65 21.66 -24.64
C ASN A 92 1.11 23.07 -24.24
N GLY A 93 1.72 23.21 -23.06
CA GLY A 93 2.20 24.48 -22.52
C GLY A 93 1.10 25.42 -21.97
N GLN A 94 -0.16 25.02 -22.00
CA GLN A 94 -1.29 25.78 -21.44
C GLN A 94 -1.63 25.28 -20.04
N ALA A 95 -1.80 26.19 -19.08
CA ALA A 95 -2.20 25.84 -17.73
C ALA A 95 -3.65 25.33 -17.70
N LEU A 96 -3.88 24.31 -16.87
CA LEU A 96 -5.17 23.67 -16.64
C LEU A 96 -5.52 23.67 -15.15
N THR A 97 -6.81 23.69 -14.85
CA THR A 97 -7.39 23.34 -13.55
C THR A 97 -8.26 22.11 -13.72
N ASP A 98 -8.59 21.43 -12.62
CA ASP A 98 -9.57 20.33 -12.61
C ASP A 98 -9.18 19.15 -13.52
N THR A 99 -7.88 18.84 -13.55
CA THR A 99 -7.28 17.82 -14.43
C THR A 99 -7.51 16.38 -13.98
N TRP A 100 -8.04 16.20 -12.77
CA TRP A 100 -8.44 14.92 -12.20
C TRP A 100 -9.92 14.99 -11.81
N THR A 101 -10.64 13.88 -11.94
CA THR A 101 -12.06 13.79 -11.62
C THR A 101 -12.37 12.59 -10.73
N LEU A 102 -13.48 12.67 -9.98
CA LEU A 102 -14.11 11.49 -9.38
C LEU A 102 -14.70 10.62 -10.49
N SER A 103 -14.62 9.30 -10.31
CA SER A 103 -15.13 8.29 -11.24
C SER A 103 -15.72 7.11 -10.47
N ASP A 104 -16.83 6.58 -10.99
CA ASP A 104 -17.47 5.33 -10.56
C ASP A 104 -17.15 4.14 -11.50
N THR A 105 -16.33 4.39 -12.54
CA THR A 105 -16.01 3.39 -13.57
C THR A 105 -15.10 2.29 -13.03
N ARG A 106 -14.15 2.68 -12.18
CA ARG A 106 -13.25 1.75 -11.47
C ARG A 106 -13.04 2.27 -10.06
N THR A 107 -13.29 1.39 -9.10
CA THR A 107 -13.06 1.66 -7.69
C THR A 107 -12.36 0.46 -7.09
N HIS A 108 -11.48 0.67 -6.12
CA HIS A 108 -10.89 -0.42 -5.35
C HIS A 108 -11.86 -0.82 -4.25
N SER A 109 -12.43 0.17 -3.57
CA SER A 109 -13.50 0.00 -2.61
C SER A 109 -14.61 1.02 -2.84
N GLY A 110 -15.76 0.86 -2.19
CA GLY A 110 -16.86 1.82 -2.33
C GLY A 110 -17.36 2.02 -3.77
N SER A 111 -17.65 3.27 -4.13
CA SER A 111 -18.31 3.72 -5.35
C SER A 111 -17.62 4.89 -6.07
N ALA A 112 -16.54 5.44 -5.53
CA ALA A 112 -15.78 6.51 -6.17
C ALA A 112 -14.26 6.34 -6.01
N ALA A 113 -13.52 6.64 -7.08
CA ALA A 113 -12.06 6.81 -7.06
C ALA A 113 -11.67 8.08 -7.82
N MET A 114 -10.46 8.60 -7.57
CA MET A 114 -9.91 9.71 -8.36
C MET A 114 -9.19 9.19 -9.59
N VAL A 115 -9.44 9.79 -10.76
CA VAL A 115 -8.79 9.42 -12.02
C VAL A 115 -8.12 10.62 -12.70
N ALA A 116 -6.89 10.40 -13.17
CA ALA A 116 -6.29 11.17 -14.25
C ALA A 116 -6.61 10.46 -15.57
N PRO A 117 -7.54 10.99 -16.40
CA PRO A 117 -7.89 10.34 -17.65
C PRO A 117 -6.70 10.39 -18.62
N GLY A 118 -6.43 9.33 -19.36
CA GLY A 118 -5.44 9.39 -20.45
C GLY A 118 -5.88 10.37 -21.54
N ILE A 119 -4.93 11.07 -22.16
CA ILE A 119 -5.19 12.04 -23.24
C ILE A 119 -4.15 11.93 -24.34
N GLU A 120 -4.54 12.27 -25.58
CA GLU A 120 -3.71 12.18 -26.79
C GLU A 120 -2.86 13.46 -27.00
N SER A 121 -2.17 13.93 -25.96
CA SER A 121 -1.34 15.14 -26.06
C SER A 121 -0.37 15.25 -24.90
N ALA A 122 0.78 15.88 -25.16
CA ALA A 122 1.78 16.16 -24.14
C ALA A 122 1.18 16.91 -22.94
N SER A 123 1.26 16.32 -21.75
CA SER A 123 0.72 16.92 -20.54
C SER A 123 1.46 16.54 -19.27
N ASP A 124 1.27 17.36 -18.25
CA ASP A 124 1.76 17.15 -16.89
C ASP A 124 0.66 17.60 -15.93
N ARG A 125 -0.05 16.62 -15.35
CA ARG A 125 -1.27 16.84 -14.57
C ARG A 125 -1.14 16.19 -13.22
N TYR A 126 -1.65 16.86 -12.19
CA TYR A 126 -1.49 16.39 -10.82
C TYR A 126 -2.73 16.58 -9.95
N LEU A 127 -2.79 15.76 -8.91
CA LEU A 127 -3.74 15.80 -7.81
C LEU A 127 -2.95 15.99 -6.51
N LEU A 128 -3.25 17.08 -5.81
CA LEU A 128 -2.58 17.54 -4.60
C LEU A 128 -3.45 17.26 -3.38
N SER A 129 -2.87 16.59 -2.38
CA SER A 129 -3.53 16.34 -1.10
C SER A 129 -3.61 17.60 -0.23
N PRO A 130 -4.53 17.62 0.76
CA PRO A 130 -4.39 18.47 1.93
C PRO A 130 -3.04 18.27 2.62
N ALA A 131 -2.66 19.21 3.49
CA ALA A 131 -1.45 19.07 4.29
C ALA A 131 -1.64 18.03 5.40
N ILE A 132 -0.69 17.11 5.54
CA ILE A 132 -0.71 16.02 6.51
C ILE A 132 0.42 16.25 7.53
N THR A 133 0.09 16.29 8.82
CA THR A 133 1.11 16.49 9.87
C THR A 133 1.61 15.13 10.35
N LEU A 134 2.92 14.89 10.19
CA LEU A 134 3.56 13.65 10.62
C LEU A 134 4.14 13.82 12.04
N PRO A 135 3.90 12.87 12.96
CA PRO A 135 4.48 12.92 14.30
C PRO A 135 6.01 12.73 14.27
N ALA A 136 6.73 13.43 15.15
CA ALA A 136 8.21 13.41 15.21
C ALA A 136 8.79 12.15 15.86
N ASP A 137 8.09 11.55 16.83
CA ASP A 137 8.61 10.49 17.70
C ASP A 137 7.92 9.13 17.46
N GLN A 138 7.54 8.83 16.23
CA GLN A 138 6.84 7.59 15.88
C GLN A 138 7.58 6.82 14.80
N SER A 139 7.42 5.51 14.82
CA SER A 139 8.00 4.58 13.84
C SER A 139 6.91 3.96 12.97
N GLY A 140 7.29 3.52 11.77
CA GLY A 140 6.36 2.88 10.85
C GLY A 140 5.42 3.88 10.18
N LEU A 141 5.89 5.13 9.99
CA LEU A 141 5.19 6.12 9.19
C LEU A 141 5.13 5.64 7.74
N THR A 142 3.93 5.37 7.24
CA THR A 142 3.74 4.89 5.88
C THR A 142 2.56 5.56 5.19
N LEU A 143 2.73 5.80 3.90
CA LEU A 143 1.64 6.09 2.97
C LEU A 143 1.21 4.78 2.30
N HIS A 144 -0.09 4.58 2.21
CA HIS A 144 -0.76 3.52 1.50
C HIS A 144 -1.73 4.16 0.51
N PHE A 145 -1.81 3.63 -0.70
CA PHE A 145 -2.91 3.92 -1.62
C PHE A 145 -3.04 2.78 -2.61
N TRP A 146 -4.26 2.59 -3.10
CA TRP A 146 -4.53 1.64 -4.17
C TRP A 146 -4.50 2.37 -5.50
N ASN A 147 -3.94 1.72 -6.52
CA ASN A 147 -3.90 2.29 -7.85
C ASN A 147 -4.15 1.26 -8.96
N TYR A 148 -4.98 1.65 -9.93
CA TYR A 148 -5.23 0.91 -11.18
C TYR A 148 -4.62 1.69 -12.34
N GLN A 149 -4.01 0.98 -13.29
CA GLN A 149 -3.27 1.61 -14.38
C GLN A 149 -3.73 1.07 -15.74
N SER A 150 -4.06 1.97 -16.65
CA SER A 150 -4.05 1.74 -18.07
C SER A 150 -3.35 2.95 -18.69
N ILE A 151 -2.04 2.81 -18.90
CA ILE A 151 -1.10 3.90 -19.21
C ILE A 151 -0.19 3.44 -20.35
N GLU A 152 0.01 4.28 -21.37
CA GLU A 152 0.79 3.86 -22.54
C GLU A 152 2.25 3.49 -22.19
N ARG A 153 2.67 2.29 -22.63
CA ARG A 153 4.02 1.77 -22.40
C ARG A 153 4.61 1.08 -23.62
N VAL A 154 5.92 0.93 -23.58
CA VAL A 154 6.69 0.14 -24.54
C VAL A 154 7.06 -1.20 -23.93
N ARG A 155 6.70 -2.28 -24.62
CA ARG A 155 7.21 -3.61 -24.34
C ARG A 155 8.20 -4.05 -25.41
N SER A 156 9.23 -4.77 -25.00
CA SER A 156 10.06 -5.54 -25.90
C SER A 156 9.31 -6.75 -26.47
N ASN A 157 9.92 -7.44 -27.43
CA ASN A 157 9.35 -8.66 -28.03
C ASN A 157 9.15 -9.81 -27.02
N ASN A 158 9.85 -9.80 -25.88
CA ASN A 158 9.68 -10.75 -24.76
C ASN A 158 8.74 -10.22 -23.67
N LEU A 159 7.94 -9.19 -23.97
CA LEU A 159 6.95 -8.58 -23.07
C LEU A 159 7.54 -7.87 -21.84
N GLU A 160 8.84 -7.62 -21.79
CA GLU A 160 9.43 -6.80 -20.71
C GLU A 160 9.10 -5.33 -20.94
N VAL A 161 8.78 -4.59 -19.87
CA VAL A 161 8.61 -3.14 -19.97
C VAL A 161 9.99 -2.52 -20.15
N VAL A 162 10.20 -1.84 -21.28
CA VAL A 162 11.49 -1.20 -21.60
C VAL A 162 11.46 0.31 -21.41
N ALA A 163 10.28 0.92 -21.54
CA ALA A 163 10.04 2.34 -21.24
C ALA A 163 8.54 2.58 -21.06
N CYS A 164 8.22 3.69 -20.42
CA CYS A 164 6.87 4.25 -20.33
C CYS A 164 6.76 5.41 -21.33
N TYR A 165 5.70 5.49 -22.14
CA TYR A 165 5.46 6.70 -22.96
C TYR A 165 4.66 7.71 -22.14
N ASP A 166 3.56 7.25 -21.56
CA ASP A 166 2.87 7.92 -20.47
C ASP A 166 3.34 7.36 -19.13
N GLY A 167 3.22 8.13 -18.05
CA GLY A 167 3.64 7.64 -16.73
C GLY A 167 2.94 8.31 -15.56
N ALA A 168 2.67 7.50 -14.54
CA ALA A 168 2.17 7.94 -13.25
C ALA A 168 3.26 7.87 -12.17
N LEU A 169 3.37 8.92 -11.36
CA LEU A 169 4.32 8.98 -10.25
C LEU A 169 3.73 9.74 -9.07
N ILE A 170 4.43 9.67 -7.93
CA ILE A 170 4.06 10.40 -6.72
C ILE A 170 5.26 11.20 -6.24
N GLU A 171 4.99 12.42 -5.80
CA GLU A 171 5.96 13.31 -5.17
C GLU A 171 5.48 13.69 -3.76
N LEU A 172 6.44 14.05 -2.91
CA LEU A 172 6.17 14.58 -1.59
C LEU A 172 6.80 15.97 -1.45
N SER A 173 6.08 16.87 -0.80
CA SER A 173 6.60 18.17 -0.39
C SER A 173 6.75 18.22 1.14
N PRO A 174 7.98 18.38 1.67
CA PRO A 174 8.22 18.49 3.11
C PRO A 174 8.02 19.91 3.68
N ASP A 175 7.82 20.89 2.80
CA ASP A 175 7.90 22.32 3.08
C ASP A 175 6.66 23.07 2.56
N GLN A 176 5.48 22.45 2.73
CA GLN A 176 4.19 23.08 2.47
C GLN A 176 4.00 23.51 1.01
N GLY A 177 4.55 22.72 0.07
CA GLY A 177 4.41 22.91 -1.37
C GLY A 177 5.50 23.74 -2.03
N ALA A 178 6.50 24.22 -1.28
CA ALA A 178 7.58 25.06 -1.83
C ALA A 178 8.57 24.25 -2.69
N THR A 179 8.89 23.02 -2.27
CA THR A 179 9.68 22.06 -3.05
C THR A 179 8.97 20.72 -3.14
N TRP A 180 9.25 19.99 -4.22
CA TRP A 180 8.68 18.68 -4.52
C TRP A 180 9.80 17.69 -4.78
N LEU A 181 9.74 16.56 -4.09
CA LEU A 181 10.75 15.51 -4.13
C LEU A 181 10.14 14.24 -4.71
N ASP A 182 10.86 13.62 -5.66
CA ASP A 182 10.60 12.26 -6.09
C ASP A 182 10.77 11.31 -4.90
N ILE A 183 9.90 10.32 -4.78
CA ILE A 183 10.07 9.27 -3.78
C ILE A 183 11.26 8.38 -4.21
N PRO A 184 12.29 8.23 -3.35
CA PRO A 184 13.41 7.35 -3.67
C PRO A 184 12.96 5.90 -3.84
N PRO A 185 13.54 5.10 -4.75
CA PRO A 185 13.17 3.69 -4.93
C PRO A 185 13.23 2.86 -3.64
N ALA A 186 14.16 3.18 -2.74
CA ALA A 186 14.31 2.48 -1.46
C ALA A 186 13.14 2.72 -0.48
N ASN A 187 12.31 3.75 -0.71
CA ASN A 187 11.15 4.05 0.12
C ASN A 187 9.90 3.30 -0.34
N PHE A 188 9.87 2.73 -1.54
CA PHE A 188 8.78 1.86 -1.98
C PHE A 188 8.91 0.50 -1.29
N LEU A 189 8.01 0.22 -0.35
CA LEU A 189 7.93 -1.07 0.34
C LEU A 189 7.17 -2.11 -0.49
N THR A 190 6.28 -1.66 -1.37
CA THR A 190 5.59 -2.43 -2.41
C THR A 190 5.51 -1.63 -3.70
N ASP A 191 5.11 -2.28 -4.79
CA ASP A 191 4.72 -1.64 -6.06
C ASP A 191 5.77 -0.63 -6.58
N GLN A 192 6.98 -1.12 -6.85
CA GLN A 192 8.02 -0.26 -7.45
C GLN A 192 7.60 0.21 -8.85
N TYR A 193 8.05 1.41 -9.22
CA TYR A 193 7.91 1.92 -10.58
C TYR A 193 8.42 0.93 -11.64
N ASP A 194 7.57 0.71 -12.65
CA ASP A 194 7.81 -0.19 -13.78
C ASP A 194 9.05 0.20 -14.59
N GLY A 195 9.29 1.49 -14.77
CA GLY A 195 10.33 1.97 -15.66
C GLY A 195 10.55 3.48 -15.63
N GLN A 196 11.33 3.95 -16.60
CA GLN A 196 11.48 5.37 -16.87
C GLN A 196 10.52 5.81 -17.98
N ILE A 197 9.98 7.02 -17.82
CA ILE A 197 9.29 7.74 -18.88
C ILE A 197 10.31 8.06 -19.97
N SER A 198 9.97 7.72 -21.21
CA SER A 198 10.76 8.01 -22.39
C SER A 198 11.01 9.51 -22.51
N GLY A 199 12.21 9.89 -22.96
CA GLY A 199 12.50 11.28 -23.35
C GLY A 199 12.01 11.63 -24.75
N SER A 200 11.42 10.68 -25.47
CA SER A 200 10.80 10.88 -26.78
C SER A 200 9.35 11.33 -26.64
N PHE A 201 8.78 11.89 -27.72
CA PHE A 201 7.35 12.23 -27.85
C PHE A 201 6.84 13.30 -26.86
N ASP A 202 7.75 14.12 -26.36
CA ASP A 202 7.47 15.36 -25.63
C ASP A 202 6.70 15.20 -24.32
N ASN A 203 6.69 14.00 -23.70
CA ASN A 203 6.19 13.85 -22.33
C ASN A 203 7.01 14.76 -21.39
N PRO A 204 6.38 15.76 -20.73
CA PRO A 204 7.11 16.71 -19.89
C PRO A 204 7.80 16.08 -18.67
N LEU A 205 7.45 14.83 -18.32
CA LEU A 205 8.05 14.06 -17.23
C LEU A 205 9.14 13.10 -17.71
N GLY A 206 9.58 13.20 -18.97
CA GLY A 206 10.61 12.36 -19.56
C GLY A 206 11.87 12.21 -18.70
N GLY A 207 12.37 10.98 -18.58
CA GLY A 207 13.53 10.61 -17.77
C GLY A 207 13.22 10.24 -16.31
N ARG A 208 12.01 10.54 -15.82
CA ARG A 208 11.59 10.19 -14.45
C ARG A 208 11.10 8.75 -14.38
N ARG A 209 11.19 8.14 -13.19
CA ARG A 209 10.60 6.81 -12.96
C ARG A 209 9.10 6.92 -12.72
N ALA A 210 8.35 5.96 -13.25
CA ALA A 210 6.90 5.95 -13.18
C ALA A 210 6.34 4.54 -13.28
N TRP A 211 5.08 4.41 -12.88
CA TRP A 211 4.21 3.30 -13.26
C TRP A 211 3.65 3.52 -14.65
N CYS A 212 3.51 2.45 -15.43
CA CYS A 212 2.92 2.47 -16.76
C CYS A 212 2.27 1.12 -17.13
N GLY A 213 1.59 0.49 -16.17
CA GLY A 213 0.80 -0.71 -16.40
C GLY A 213 -0.30 -0.50 -17.46
N ASP A 214 -0.51 -1.53 -18.30
CA ASP A 214 -1.45 -1.48 -19.43
C ASP A 214 -2.04 -2.86 -19.80
N PRO A 215 -3.22 -3.23 -19.27
CA PRO A 215 -3.70 -2.77 -17.97
C PRO A 215 -2.90 -3.44 -16.83
N GLN A 216 -2.88 -2.79 -15.68
CA GLN A 216 -2.51 -3.36 -14.38
C GLN A 216 -3.72 -3.16 -13.45
N ASP A 217 -4.25 -4.27 -12.95
CA ASP A 217 -5.34 -4.23 -11.98
C ASP A 217 -4.86 -3.64 -10.65
N TRP A 218 -5.78 -3.30 -9.75
CA TRP A 218 -5.50 -2.62 -8.48
C TRP A 218 -4.33 -3.24 -7.72
N LEU A 219 -3.32 -2.42 -7.41
CA LEU A 219 -2.21 -2.75 -6.52
C LEU A 219 -2.09 -1.72 -5.41
N GLU A 220 -1.76 -2.18 -4.21
CA GLU A 220 -1.43 -1.30 -3.09
C GLU A 220 0.03 -0.86 -3.18
N SER A 221 0.22 0.45 -3.32
CA SER A 221 1.50 1.14 -3.20
C SER A 221 1.72 1.57 -1.76
N ILE A 222 2.79 1.05 -1.15
CA ILE A 222 3.17 1.34 0.24
C ILE A 222 4.53 2.04 0.25
N ILE A 223 4.58 3.23 0.84
CA ILE A 223 5.77 4.09 0.85
C ILE A 223 6.18 4.42 2.28
N ASP A 224 7.45 4.22 2.60
CA ASP A 224 8.07 4.63 3.87
C ASP A 224 8.24 6.16 3.94
N LEU A 225 7.64 6.75 4.97
CA LEU A 225 7.67 8.18 5.27
C LEU A 225 8.47 8.53 6.54
N ASN A 226 9.15 7.57 7.18
CA ASN A 226 9.88 7.81 8.44
C ASN A 226 10.92 8.93 8.34
N ALA A 227 11.53 9.14 7.17
CA ALA A 227 12.47 10.23 6.94
C ALA A 227 11.86 11.64 7.06
N TYR A 228 10.53 11.74 7.01
CA TYR A 228 9.76 12.98 7.10
C TYR A 228 9.05 13.16 8.45
N ALA A 229 9.38 12.33 9.46
CA ALA A 229 8.81 12.45 10.80
C ALA A 229 8.95 13.89 11.35
N GLY A 230 7.87 14.39 11.96
CA GLY A 230 7.80 15.75 12.52
C GLY A 230 7.52 16.85 11.51
N GLN A 231 7.44 16.53 10.21
CA GLN A 231 7.17 17.49 9.16
C GLN A 231 5.68 17.56 8.83
N ARG A 232 5.28 18.66 8.20
CA ARG A 232 3.95 18.81 7.61
C ARG A 232 4.09 18.70 6.09
N VAL A 233 3.57 17.60 5.55
CA VAL A 233 3.83 17.19 4.16
C VAL A 233 2.60 17.36 3.27
N HIS A 234 2.82 17.51 1.97
CA HIS A 234 1.81 17.28 0.95
C HIS A 234 2.21 16.11 0.05
N LEU A 235 1.21 15.40 -0.46
CA LEU A 235 1.36 14.36 -1.47
C LEU A 235 0.86 14.89 -2.81
N ARG A 236 1.56 14.57 -3.89
CA ARG A 236 1.15 14.91 -5.25
C ARG A 236 1.21 13.70 -6.15
N PHE A 237 0.04 13.20 -6.52
CA PHE A 237 -0.13 12.17 -7.55
C PHE A 237 -0.06 12.88 -8.89
N ARG A 238 0.81 12.42 -9.80
CA ARG A 238 1.14 13.13 -11.03
C ARG A 238 1.16 12.17 -12.21
N MET A 239 0.47 12.53 -13.27
CA MET A 239 0.44 11.79 -14.53
C MET A 239 0.98 12.69 -15.64
N GLY A 240 2.01 12.20 -16.33
CA GLY A 240 2.51 12.82 -17.56
C GLY A 240 2.10 12.00 -18.76
N THR A 241 1.62 12.66 -19.82
CA THR A 241 1.33 12.01 -21.10
C THR A 241 2.18 12.56 -22.22
N ASP A 242 2.40 11.76 -23.25
CA ASP A 242 3.09 12.14 -24.49
C ASP A 242 2.08 12.58 -25.59
N ASP A 243 2.59 13.01 -26.75
CA ASP A 243 1.76 13.32 -27.92
C ASP A 243 1.50 12.05 -28.74
N GLY A 244 0.35 11.40 -28.50
CA GLY A 244 0.11 10.10 -29.11
C GLY A 244 -1.09 9.34 -28.59
N THR A 245 -0.86 8.09 -28.20
CA THR A 245 -1.93 7.12 -27.99
C THR A 245 -2.49 7.23 -26.58
N SER A 246 -3.77 7.56 -26.47
CA SER A 246 -4.41 7.54 -25.15
C SER A 246 -4.76 6.13 -24.68
N ARG A 247 -4.66 5.94 -23.35
CA ARG A 247 -5.22 4.83 -22.59
C ARG A 247 -6.29 5.35 -21.63
N GLU A 248 -6.91 4.46 -20.85
CA GLU A 248 -7.99 4.90 -19.95
C GLU A 248 -7.48 5.92 -18.91
N GLY A 249 -6.28 5.71 -18.38
CA GLY A 249 -5.64 6.59 -17.42
C GLY A 249 -5.20 5.90 -16.14
N TRP A 250 -5.06 6.70 -15.10
CA TRP A 250 -4.56 6.26 -13.80
C TRP A 250 -5.57 6.58 -12.71
N TYR A 251 -5.96 5.55 -11.96
CA TYR A 251 -6.90 5.67 -10.85
C TYR A 251 -6.17 5.53 -9.52
N VAL A 252 -6.57 6.33 -8.55
CA VAL A 252 -6.09 6.33 -7.17
C VAL A 252 -7.28 6.25 -6.24
N ASP A 253 -7.18 5.37 -5.25
CA ASP A 253 -8.24 5.11 -4.27
C ASP A 253 -7.63 4.74 -2.91
N ASP A 254 -8.44 4.80 -1.85
CA ASP A 254 -8.11 4.36 -0.50
C ASP A 254 -6.75 4.89 0.01
N VAL A 255 -6.54 6.21 -0.09
CA VAL A 255 -5.31 6.87 0.36
C VAL A 255 -5.30 6.94 1.88
N LYS A 256 -4.23 6.43 2.50
CA LYS A 256 -4.08 6.39 3.96
C LYS A 256 -2.65 6.69 4.38
N VAL A 257 -2.49 7.56 5.38
CA VAL A 257 -1.22 7.73 6.10
C VAL A 257 -1.40 7.23 7.52
N GLN A 258 -0.49 6.38 7.98
CA GLN A 258 -0.53 5.81 9.32
C GLN A 258 0.86 5.75 9.95
N TYR A 259 0.89 5.47 11.24
CA TYR A 259 2.10 5.08 11.97
C TYR A 259 1.81 3.94 12.94
N CYS A 260 2.86 3.37 13.53
CA CYS A 260 2.73 2.30 14.49
C CYS A 260 3.07 2.77 15.91
N THR A 261 2.12 2.60 16.82
CA THR A 261 2.39 2.75 18.26
C THR A 261 2.61 1.38 18.90
N ALA A 262 3.43 1.32 19.94
CA ALA A 262 3.50 0.14 20.79
C ALA A 262 2.10 -0.16 21.36
N GLY A 263 1.63 -1.40 21.22
CA GLY A 263 0.42 -1.86 21.86
C GLY A 263 0.61 -1.87 23.38
N LYS A 264 -0.45 -1.55 24.14
CA LYS A 264 -0.42 -1.69 25.60
C LYS A 264 -0.20 -3.16 25.95
N LYS A 265 0.88 -3.48 26.66
CA LYS A 265 1.10 -4.82 27.21
C LYS A 265 0.28 -4.97 28.49
N THR A 266 -0.75 -5.81 28.45
CA THR A 266 -1.47 -6.22 29.66
C THR A 266 -0.63 -7.25 30.40
N LEU A 267 -0.13 -6.89 31.59
CA LEU A 267 0.51 -7.82 32.51
C LEU A 267 -0.57 -8.56 33.30
N TYR A 268 -0.69 -9.87 33.10
CA TYR A 268 -1.50 -10.72 33.97
C TYR A 268 -0.65 -11.14 35.17
N LEU A 269 -0.90 -10.52 36.31
CA LEU A 269 -0.30 -10.92 37.58
C LEU A 269 -1.04 -12.17 38.10
N PRO A 270 -0.33 -13.17 38.66
CA PRO A 270 -0.99 -14.31 39.28
C PRO A 270 -1.86 -13.84 40.45
N LEU A 271 -3.07 -14.39 40.57
CA LEU A 271 -3.89 -14.19 41.75
C LEU A 271 -3.16 -14.85 42.94
N LEU A 272 -2.63 -14.05 43.86
CA LEU A 272 -2.15 -14.57 45.13
C LEU A 272 -3.38 -14.91 45.98
N THR A 273 -3.80 -16.17 45.95
CA THR A 273 -4.75 -16.68 46.96
C THR A 273 -3.99 -16.76 48.27
N GLY A 274 -4.14 -15.74 49.11
CA GLY A 274 -3.61 -15.75 50.48
C GLY A 274 -4.16 -16.96 51.22
N GLY A 275 -3.27 -17.87 51.61
CA GLY A 275 -3.60 -18.89 52.61
C GLY A 275 -3.83 -18.20 53.95
N GLN A 276 -5.01 -18.41 54.53
CA GLN A 276 -5.22 -18.26 55.96
C GLN A 276 -4.76 -19.53 56.67
#